data_AF-A0A7Y4QUH9-F1
#
_entry.id   AF-A0A7Y4QUH9-F1
#
_cell.length_a   1.000
_cell.length_b   1.000
_cell.length_c   1.000
_cell.angle_alpha   90.00
_cell.angle_beta   90.00
_cell.angle_gamma   90.00
#
_symmetry.space_group_name_H-M   'P 1'
#
loop_
_entity.id
_entity.type
_entity.pdbx_description
1 polymer ?
#
loop_
_entity_poly.entity_id
_entity_poly.type
_entity_poly.pdbx_seq_one_letter_code
_entity_poly.pdbx_strand_id
1 'polypeptide(L)'
;MKKISLLILFFSINVYAQSLAPAQSIFMQGNNINAVFRTDGYFNYDRVTFTSGVEGFIWPVNASLRLTAFFTSGIWVGAKCGPQRELRLAASFYNTHYSPGNIPVIGQVPPQSVCSDPSWRGYYVHLNDQSLFSGGTRYKTAGGRQYTFNYDSWANWPVQKGAPYVEINGIPGYQPSWNGDRPGIGNGMTARPEELLYMVFMDYTNCSDTIHRSEVGLPGGTPPMATEIHQLIFNFNCIPLRDTYFVKYFIINKSNLLWDSVYVSNANDFDIGFEDYDDLYGCDSARDMGFVYNFDNNDLNGYGINPPAAGVRFLQSPLIHTNNNSDTAKLAYDTLIGYKLTGLSGYFGIINSANECYGDPDRADLAYNIMRGKDGCGENMINWVTGSPTSYKYSGNACSRTGWYDSSTGDQRTIGSMGPFTMQSGDTQIIVLSYMITRDGGNNFQNVCALQSLSDSALKYYYNDFSTCVPIGIEPISTEIPQKYELLQNYPNPFNPVTKIRFNIPAFVETTRRVVSLRIYDVLGKEIAVLVNENLKPGIYEIDWNAEDIPSGVYFYSLITNEFTQTKKMVVLK
;
A
#
# COMPACT_ATOMS: atom_id res chain seq x y z
N MET A 1 34.79 57.54 25.79
CA MET A 1 33.73 57.21 24.81
C MET A 1 34.01 55.83 24.24
N LYS A 2 33.25 54.83 24.67
CA LYS A 2 33.39 53.42 24.24
C LYS A 2 32.79 53.26 22.85
N LYS A 3 33.56 52.71 21.90
CA LYS A 3 33.07 52.29 20.58
C LYS A 3 32.19 51.04 20.76
N ILE A 4 30.94 51.14 20.35
CA ILE A 4 30.01 50.00 20.25
C ILE A 4 30.22 49.39 18.87
N SER A 5 30.72 48.16 18.83
CA SER A 5 30.76 47.34 17.61
C SER A 5 29.37 46.75 17.38
N LEU A 6 28.74 47.12 16.27
CA LEU A 6 27.46 46.57 15.84
C LEU A 6 27.71 45.19 15.21
N LEU A 7 27.32 44.13 15.93
CA LEU A 7 27.33 42.77 15.44
C LEU A 7 26.10 42.59 14.51
N ILE A 8 26.33 42.55 13.20
CA ILE A 8 25.27 42.22 12.22
C ILE A 8 25.13 40.70 12.20
N LEU A 9 24.11 40.17 12.88
CA LEU A 9 23.65 38.80 12.68
C LEU A 9 23.00 38.72 11.30
N PHE A 10 23.64 38.03 10.37
CA PHE A 10 22.98 37.54 9.16
C PHE A 10 22.05 36.38 9.57
N PHE A 11 20.74 36.64 9.67
CA PHE A 11 19.75 35.58 9.56
C PHE A 11 19.67 35.18 8.09
N SER A 12 20.32 34.07 7.71
CA SER A 12 20.02 33.39 6.47
C SER A 12 18.64 32.74 6.60
N ILE A 13 17.62 33.45 6.14
CA ILE A 13 16.31 32.84 5.84
C ILE A 13 16.55 31.98 4.60
N ASN A 14 16.81 30.70 4.81
CA ASN A 14 16.74 29.71 3.74
C ASN A 14 15.27 29.62 3.30
N VAL A 15 14.93 30.31 2.23
CA VAL A 15 13.66 30.10 1.53
C VAL A 15 13.77 28.72 0.88
N TYR A 16 13.05 27.76 1.43
CA TYR A 16 12.97 26.40 0.91
C TYR A 16 12.52 26.44 -0.55
N ALA A 17 13.33 25.88 -1.46
CA ALA A 17 12.94 25.72 -2.86
C ALA A 17 11.89 24.60 -2.93
N GLN A 18 10.63 24.94 -2.66
CA GLN A 18 9.48 24.08 -2.93
C GLN A 18 9.37 23.85 -4.45
N SER A 19 8.93 22.66 -4.85
CA SER A 19 8.53 22.35 -6.23
C SER A 19 7.63 23.47 -6.80
N LEU A 20 7.87 23.93 -8.03
CA LEU A 20 7.01 24.92 -8.70
C LEU A 20 5.56 24.43 -8.87
N ALA A 21 5.36 23.12 -9.07
CA ALA A 21 4.07 22.47 -8.98
C ALA A 21 3.87 22.13 -7.50
N PRO A 22 2.82 22.64 -6.85
CA PRO A 22 2.65 22.45 -5.42
C PRO A 22 2.44 20.97 -5.12
N ALA A 23 3.31 20.39 -4.29
CA ALA A 23 3.12 19.05 -3.78
C ALA A 23 1.80 18.96 -3.03
N GLN A 24 1.00 17.95 -3.35
CA GLN A 24 -0.31 17.74 -2.76
C GLN A 24 -0.25 16.51 -1.86
N SER A 25 -1.01 16.57 -0.78
CA SER A 25 -1.28 15.43 0.08
C SER A 25 -2.74 15.02 -0.10
N ILE A 26 -2.98 13.73 -0.31
CA ILE A 26 -4.29 13.18 -0.66
C ILE A 26 -4.62 12.05 0.32
N PHE A 27 -5.75 12.17 1.00
CA PHE A 27 -6.27 11.10 1.85
C PHE A 27 -6.98 10.03 1.03
N MET A 28 -6.84 8.78 1.47
CA MET A 28 -7.51 7.61 0.95
C MET A 28 -8.08 6.80 2.12
N GLN A 29 -9.33 6.34 2.00
CA GLN A 29 -10.03 5.64 3.08
C GLN A 29 -11.12 4.71 2.52
N GLY A 30 -10.72 3.76 1.69
CA GLY A 30 -11.62 2.84 1.00
C GLY A 30 -11.91 1.57 1.78
N ASN A 31 -11.12 1.33 2.83
CA ASN A 31 -11.22 0.18 3.70
C ASN A 31 -11.13 0.65 5.18
N ASN A 32 -10.63 -0.20 6.08
CA ASN A 32 -10.54 0.15 7.50
C ASN A 32 -9.26 0.95 7.86
N ILE A 33 -8.54 1.46 6.85
CA ILE A 33 -7.35 2.30 7.00
C ILE A 33 -7.63 3.67 6.38
N ASN A 34 -7.29 4.74 7.09
CA ASN A 34 -7.15 6.07 6.50
C ASN A 34 -5.67 6.39 6.38
N ALA A 35 -5.18 6.63 5.16
CA ALA A 35 -3.78 6.96 4.90
C ALA A 35 -3.68 8.22 4.04
N VAL A 36 -2.55 8.92 4.16
CA VAL A 36 -2.23 10.13 3.39
C VAL A 36 -1.06 9.87 2.46
N PHE A 37 -1.18 10.26 1.21
CA PHE A 37 -0.14 10.08 0.19
C PHE A 37 0.25 11.41 -0.41
N ARG A 38 1.52 11.60 -0.73
CA ARG A 38 1.98 12.83 -1.36
C ARG A 38 2.51 12.62 -2.76
N THR A 39 2.26 13.61 -3.60
CA THR A 39 2.68 13.63 -5.01
C THR A 39 4.19 13.78 -5.21
N ASP A 40 4.97 13.81 -4.13
CA ASP A 40 6.42 13.89 -4.10
C ASP A 40 7.07 12.67 -3.40
N GLY A 41 6.33 11.56 -3.27
CA GLY A 41 6.90 10.21 -3.09
C GLY A 41 6.87 9.62 -1.69
N TYR A 42 6.61 10.41 -0.64
CA TYR A 42 6.41 9.90 0.71
C TYR A 42 4.93 9.92 1.11
N PHE A 43 4.58 9.05 2.05
CA PHE A 43 3.20 8.83 2.48
C PHE A 43 3.16 8.40 3.95
N ASN A 44 1.95 8.25 4.47
CA ASN A 44 1.64 8.11 5.89
C ASN A 44 2.06 9.30 6.76
N TYR A 45 2.62 10.39 6.21
CA TYR A 45 3.00 11.58 6.97
C TYR A 45 2.02 12.75 6.73
N ASP A 46 1.17 13.00 7.71
CA ASP A 46 0.06 13.95 7.65
C ASP A 46 0.50 15.39 7.87
N ARG A 47 0.97 15.99 6.77
CA ARG A 47 1.24 17.44 6.66
C ARG A 47 0.03 18.27 6.20
N VAL A 48 -1.11 17.64 5.93
CA VAL A 48 -2.35 18.35 5.57
C VAL A 48 -2.97 18.96 6.80
N THR A 49 -3.11 18.09 7.78
CA THR A 49 -3.88 18.34 8.97
C THR A 49 -3.04 19.07 10.02
N PHE A 50 -1.73 18.77 10.04
CA PHE A 50 -0.77 19.27 11.00
C PHE A 50 0.44 19.79 10.24
N THR A 51 0.70 21.10 10.29
CA THR A 51 1.77 21.73 9.51
C THR A 51 3.17 21.24 9.89
N SER A 52 3.36 20.80 11.14
CA SER A 52 4.59 20.13 11.60
C SER A 52 4.75 18.71 11.04
N GLY A 53 3.67 18.13 10.49
CA GLY A 53 3.56 16.74 10.13
C GLY A 53 3.43 15.84 11.36
N VAL A 54 2.54 14.85 11.26
CA VAL A 54 2.37 13.76 12.25
C VAL A 54 2.04 12.46 11.51
N GLU A 55 2.03 11.35 12.20
CA GLU A 55 1.59 10.05 11.71
C GLU A 55 0.19 10.10 11.09
N GLY A 56 0.04 9.51 9.90
CA GLY A 56 -1.10 9.66 9.00
C GLY A 56 -1.71 8.34 8.53
N PHE A 57 -1.15 7.21 8.95
CA PHE A 57 -1.78 5.90 8.86
C PHE A 57 -2.66 5.71 10.09
N ILE A 58 -3.98 5.79 9.94
CA ILE A 58 -4.94 5.68 11.05
C ILE A 58 -5.69 4.36 10.92
N TRP A 59 -5.70 3.57 12.00
CA TRP A 59 -6.40 2.30 12.06
C TRP A 59 -6.85 1.93 13.49
N PRO A 60 -8.03 1.32 13.67
CA PRO A 60 -9.10 1.23 12.68
C PRO A 60 -9.75 2.59 12.47
N VAL A 61 -10.27 2.87 11.27
CA VAL A 61 -10.87 4.18 10.96
C VAL A 61 -12.02 4.56 11.89
N ASN A 62 -12.76 3.57 12.40
CA ASN A 62 -13.88 3.80 13.31
C ASN A 62 -13.46 4.07 14.77
N ALA A 63 -12.16 4.05 15.09
CA ALA A 63 -11.69 4.41 16.41
C ALA A 63 -12.07 5.86 16.76
N SER A 64 -12.48 6.09 18.01
CA SER A 64 -12.77 7.42 18.53
C SER A 64 -11.52 8.27 18.75
N LEU A 65 -10.35 7.63 18.78
CA LEU A 65 -9.03 8.24 18.93
C LEU A 65 -8.19 7.95 17.67
N ARG A 66 -7.24 8.83 17.36
CA ARG A 66 -6.29 8.66 16.25
C ARG A 66 -5.25 7.60 16.62
N LEU A 67 -5.54 6.34 16.39
CA LEU A 67 -4.60 5.24 16.58
C LEU A 67 -3.83 4.98 15.28
N THR A 68 -2.51 4.80 15.38
CA THR A 68 -1.58 4.83 14.25
C THR A 68 -0.59 3.68 14.26
N ALA A 69 0.09 3.45 13.14
CA ALA A 69 1.08 2.36 13.03
C ALA A 69 2.29 2.69 12.15
N PHE A 70 2.14 3.68 11.28
CA PHE A 70 3.22 4.16 10.41
C PHE A 70 3.23 5.68 10.51
N PHE A 71 4.37 6.23 10.94
CA PHE A 71 4.57 7.66 11.01
C PHE A 71 4.89 8.26 9.65
N THR A 72 5.77 7.60 8.89
CA THR A 72 6.06 7.95 7.50
C THR A 72 6.58 6.74 6.72
N SER A 73 6.46 6.79 5.41
CA SER A 73 6.98 5.78 4.50
C SER A 73 7.40 6.40 3.18
N GLY A 74 8.39 5.81 2.52
CA GLY A 74 8.85 6.29 1.22
C GLY A 74 9.70 5.30 0.46
N ILE A 75 10.15 5.71 -0.72
CA ILE A 75 10.91 4.89 -1.66
C ILE A 75 12.27 5.50 -1.95
N TRP A 76 13.31 4.67 -1.87
CA TRP A 76 14.68 5.04 -2.22
C TRP A 76 15.12 4.23 -3.42
N VAL A 77 15.79 4.87 -4.37
CA VAL A 77 16.39 4.21 -5.53
C VAL A 77 17.86 4.61 -5.56
N GLY A 78 18.75 3.63 -5.67
CA GLY A 78 20.19 3.87 -5.67
C GLY A 78 20.89 2.93 -6.62
N ALA A 79 21.90 3.42 -7.34
CA ALA A 79 22.63 2.63 -8.32
C ALA A 79 24.05 3.13 -8.55
N LYS A 80 24.84 2.31 -9.25
CA LYS A 80 26.09 2.72 -9.89
C LYS A 80 25.81 3.06 -11.34
N CYS A 81 25.81 4.34 -11.67
CA CYS A 81 25.39 4.86 -12.97
C CYS A 81 26.57 5.05 -13.93
N GLY A 82 26.38 4.62 -15.18
CA GLY A 82 27.30 4.85 -16.29
C GLY A 82 28.61 4.06 -16.22
N PRO A 83 29.50 4.25 -17.21
CA PRO A 83 30.77 3.53 -17.32
C PRO A 83 31.70 3.73 -16.11
N GLN A 84 31.63 4.90 -15.47
CA GLN A 84 32.42 5.25 -14.29
C GLN A 84 31.85 4.66 -12.99
N ARG A 85 30.67 4.04 -13.03
CA ARG A 85 29.97 3.50 -11.86
C ARG A 85 29.79 4.55 -10.76
N GLU A 86 29.40 5.77 -11.14
CA GLU A 86 29.15 6.86 -10.19
C GLU A 86 27.97 6.48 -9.29
N LEU A 87 28.11 6.64 -7.96
CA LEU A 87 26.96 6.44 -7.07
C LEU A 87 25.95 7.57 -7.30
N ARG A 88 24.71 7.20 -7.56
CA ARG A 88 23.58 8.14 -7.55
C ARG A 88 22.43 7.53 -6.77
N LEU A 89 21.73 8.37 -6.00
CA LEU A 89 20.64 7.97 -5.13
C LEU A 89 19.58 9.06 -5.05
N ALA A 90 18.32 8.65 -5.16
CA ALA A 90 17.14 9.47 -4.91
C ALA A 90 16.32 8.86 -3.76
N ALA A 91 15.86 9.68 -2.83
CA ALA A 91 15.15 9.22 -1.64
C ALA A 91 13.90 10.05 -1.34
N SER A 92 12.94 9.39 -0.68
CA SER A 92 11.76 10.00 -0.06
C SER A 92 11.53 9.37 1.30
N PHE A 93 11.27 10.19 2.33
CA PHE A 93 10.94 9.73 3.68
C PHE A 93 10.21 10.82 4.49
N TYR A 94 10.88 11.58 5.37
CA TYR A 94 10.32 12.79 6.00
C TYR A 94 10.40 14.04 5.11
N ASN A 95 11.33 13.98 4.16
CA ASN A 95 11.52 14.94 3.08
C ASN A 95 11.85 14.15 1.80
N THR A 96 12.09 14.82 0.68
CA THR A 96 12.16 14.12 -0.61
C THR A 96 13.06 14.81 -1.63
N HIS A 97 13.69 14.01 -2.50
CA HIS A 97 14.34 14.45 -3.73
C HIS A 97 13.40 14.43 -4.93
N TYR A 98 12.19 13.90 -4.77
CA TYR A 98 11.24 13.81 -5.86
C TYR A 98 10.39 15.08 -5.96
N SER A 99 9.92 15.36 -7.17
CA SER A 99 8.92 16.39 -7.44
C SER A 99 7.87 15.88 -8.42
N PRO A 100 6.61 16.36 -8.34
CA PRO A 100 5.59 15.98 -9.30
C PRO A 100 5.99 16.35 -10.72
N GLY A 101 5.87 15.41 -11.65
CA GLY A 101 6.34 15.61 -13.03
C GLY A 101 6.95 14.37 -13.64
N ASN A 102 7.20 14.43 -14.95
CA ASN A 102 7.84 13.37 -15.73
C ASN A 102 9.11 13.85 -16.43
N ILE A 103 9.88 12.93 -16.98
CA ILE A 103 11.08 13.22 -17.77
C ILE A 103 10.75 12.99 -19.25
N PRO A 104 10.33 14.01 -20.00
CA PRO A 104 9.77 13.82 -21.35
C PRO A 104 10.81 13.29 -22.35
N VAL A 105 12.07 13.71 -22.21
CA VAL A 105 13.17 13.31 -23.10
C VAL A 105 14.24 12.60 -22.28
N ILE A 106 14.53 11.35 -22.64
CA ILE A 106 15.53 10.53 -21.95
C ILE A 106 16.90 11.22 -22.00
N GLY A 107 17.57 11.25 -20.85
CA GLY A 107 18.92 11.82 -20.67
C GLY A 107 18.95 13.35 -20.61
N GLN A 108 17.80 14.03 -20.57
CA GLN A 108 17.72 15.48 -20.44
C GLN A 108 17.03 15.89 -19.15
N VAL A 109 17.52 16.98 -18.55
CA VAL A 109 16.80 17.64 -17.46
C VAL A 109 15.46 18.15 -18.02
N PRO A 110 14.33 17.87 -17.36
CA PRO A 110 13.03 18.35 -17.81
C PRO A 110 12.97 19.88 -17.87
N PRO A 111 12.23 20.47 -18.83
CA PRO A 111 12.08 21.93 -18.88
C PRO A 111 11.20 22.42 -17.73
N GLN A 112 11.37 23.69 -17.34
CA GLN A 112 10.60 24.30 -16.24
C GLN A 112 9.08 24.18 -16.41
N SER A 113 8.60 24.15 -17.65
CA SER A 113 7.18 23.98 -17.96
C SER A 113 6.59 22.68 -17.41
N VAL A 114 7.39 21.61 -17.26
CA VAL A 114 6.96 20.37 -16.59
C VAL A 114 6.79 20.62 -15.10
N CYS A 115 7.82 21.15 -14.44
CA CYS A 115 7.76 21.38 -13.00
C CYS A 115 6.75 22.45 -12.60
N SER A 116 6.31 23.34 -13.49
CA SER A 116 5.25 24.31 -13.20
C SER A 116 3.85 23.86 -13.60
N ASP A 117 3.69 22.70 -14.25
CA ASP A 117 2.40 22.23 -14.75
C ASP A 117 1.55 21.65 -13.60
N PRO A 118 0.44 22.31 -13.22
CA PRO A 118 -0.39 21.88 -12.09
C PRO A 118 -1.17 20.58 -12.36
N SER A 119 -1.16 20.09 -13.61
CA SER A 119 -1.74 18.79 -13.94
C SER A 119 -0.90 17.62 -13.41
N TRP A 120 0.36 17.84 -12.99
CA TRP A 120 1.14 16.87 -12.22
C TRP A 120 0.69 16.84 -10.77
N ARG A 121 -0.57 16.47 -10.57
CA ARG A 121 -1.21 16.22 -9.28
C ARG A 121 -1.52 14.74 -9.12
N GLY A 122 -2.00 14.35 -7.94
CA GLY A 122 -2.57 13.02 -7.75
C GLY A 122 -4.02 12.97 -8.28
N TYR A 123 -4.40 11.82 -8.79
CA TYR A 123 -5.73 11.54 -9.34
C TYR A 123 -6.38 10.42 -8.54
N TYR A 124 -7.54 10.69 -7.96
CA TYR A 124 -8.15 9.83 -6.96
C TYR A 124 -9.57 9.46 -7.34
N VAL A 125 -9.88 8.18 -7.51
CA VAL A 125 -11.18 7.71 -8.01
C VAL A 125 -11.74 6.61 -7.13
N HIS A 126 -13.07 6.55 -7.05
CA HIS A 126 -13.81 5.45 -6.42
C HIS A 126 -14.43 4.59 -7.51
N LEU A 127 -14.19 3.28 -7.50
CA LEU A 127 -14.66 2.41 -8.57
C LEU A 127 -16.03 1.78 -8.29
N ASN A 128 -16.47 1.68 -7.04
CA ASN A 128 -17.67 0.92 -6.67
C ASN A 128 -18.88 1.79 -6.27
N ASP A 129 -18.77 3.12 -6.39
CA ASP A 129 -19.86 4.06 -6.11
C ASP A 129 -20.21 4.81 -7.40
N GLN A 130 -21.40 4.54 -7.94
CA GLN A 130 -21.86 5.13 -9.20
C GLN A 130 -22.03 6.66 -9.09
N SER A 131 -22.37 7.18 -7.92
CA SER A 131 -22.55 8.61 -7.71
C SER A 131 -21.23 9.39 -7.75
N LEU A 132 -20.08 8.70 -7.62
CA LEU A 132 -18.74 9.27 -7.73
C LEU A 132 -18.10 9.06 -9.11
N PHE A 133 -18.79 8.41 -10.06
CA PHE A 133 -18.27 8.20 -11.42
C PHE A 133 -17.87 9.51 -12.11
N SER A 134 -18.65 10.58 -11.90
CA SER A 134 -18.39 11.92 -12.43
C SER A 134 -17.52 12.79 -11.51
N GLY A 135 -16.89 12.19 -10.49
CA GLY A 135 -16.18 12.89 -9.43
C GLY A 135 -17.13 13.43 -8.37
N GLY A 136 -16.55 13.93 -7.28
CA GLY A 136 -17.32 14.49 -6.18
C GLY A 136 -16.54 14.59 -4.88
N THR A 137 -17.22 15.03 -3.83
CA THR A 137 -16.63 15.16 -2.50
C THR A 137 -17.37 14.25 -1.52
N ARG A 138 -16.62 13.58 -0.64
CA ARG A 138 -17.14 12.87 0.53
C ARG A 138 -16.46 13.37 1.78
N TYR A 139 -17.17 13.17 2.90
CA TYR A 139 -16.63 13.36 4.23
C TYR A 139 -16.61 12.01 4.91
N LYS A 140 -15.43 11.56 5.34
CA LYS A 140 -15.30 10.33 6.13
C LYS A 140 -14.65 10.66 7.47
N THR A 141 -14.94 9.87 8.48
CA THR A 141 -14.34 10.03 9.81
C THR A 141 -13.25 8.98 9.99
N ALA A 142 -12.13 9.42 10.55
CA ALA A 142 -11.06 8.55 11.02
C ALA A 142 -10.50 9.11 12.34
N GLY A 143 -10.32 8.26 13.35
CA GLY A 143 -9.69 8.65 14.61
C GLY A 143 -10.35 9.85 15.31
N GLY A 144 -11.68 9.88 15.34
CA GLY A 144 -12.46 10.98 15.93
C GLY A 144 -12.49 12.29 15.13
N ARG A 145 -11.89 12.35 13.93
CA ARG A 145 -11.86 13.55 13.08
C ARG A 145 -12.49 13.30 11.71
N GLN A 146 -13.15 14.32 11.18
CA GLN A 146 -13.67 14.31 9.81
C GLN A 146 -12.61 14.78 8.81
N TYR A 147 -12.49 14.05 7.71
CA TYR A 147 -11.60 14.30 6.58
C TYR A 147 -12.43 14.54 5.31
N THR A 148 -11.91 15.39 4.43
CA THR A 148 -12.53 15.68 3.12
C THR A 148 -11.80 14.90 2.03
N PHE A 149 -12.56 14.15 1.24
CA PHE A 149 -12.06 13.33 0.15
C PHE A 149 -12.62 13.85 -1.16
N ASN A 150 -11.75 14.30 -2.05
CA ASN A 150 -12.12 14.85 -3.35
C ASN A 150 -11.77 13.83 -4.44
N TYR A 151 -12.80 13.20 -4.99
CA TYR A 151 -12.69 12.21 -6.05
C TYR A 151 -12.78 12.88 -7.42
N ASP A 152 -11.89 12.47 -8.30
CA ASP A 152 -11.91 12.75 -9.72
C ASP A 152 -12.99 11.93 -10.43
N SER A 153 -13.47 12.45 -11.55
CA SER A 153 -14.25 11.66 -12.49
C SER A 153 -13.38 10.57 -13.11
N TRP A 154 -14.00 9.47 -13.50
CA TRP A 154 -13.27 8.44 -14.25
C TRP A 154 -12.75 8.98 -15.58
N ALA A 155 -13.42 9.97 -16.17
CA ALA A 155 -12.95 10.63 -17.39
C ALA A 155 -11.69 11.47 -17.20
N ASN A 156 -11.40 11.92 -15.98
CA ASN A 156 -10.17 12.64 -15.66
C ASN A 156 -9.00 11.69 -15.33
N TRP A 157 -9.23 10.37 -15.29
CA TRP A 157 -8.16 9.40 -15.04
C TRP A 157 -7.04 9.55 -16.09
N PRO A 158 -5.78 9.76 -15.67
CA PRO A 158 -4.77 10.34 -16.56
C PRO A 158 -4.02 9.27 -17.36
N VAL A 159 -4.73 8.54 -18.22
CA VAL A 159 -4.16 7.46 -19.06
C VAL A 159 -3.03 7.98 -19.95
N GLN A 160 -3.14 9.20 -20.47
CA GLN A 160 -2.09 9.87 -21.23
C GLN A 160 -0.80 10.15 -20.44
N LYS A 161 -0.86 10.08 -19.10
CA LYS A 161 0.30 10.21 -18.21
C LYS A 161 0.87 8.87 -17.76
N GLY A 162 0.31 7.75 -18.24
CA GLY A 162 0.73 6.40 -17.90
C GLY A 162 -0.19 5.67 -16.90
N ALA A 163 -1.31 6.27 -16.49
CA ALA A 163 -2.20 5.61 -15.56
C ALA A 163 -2.85 4.36 -16.19
N PRO A 164 -2.80 3.20 -15.52
CA PRO A 164 -3.39 1.99 -16.06
C PRO A 164 -4.93 2.04 -16.03
N TYR A 165 -5.55 1.39 -17.02
CA TYR A 165 -7.00 1.21 -17.10
C TYR A 165 -7.32 -0.21 -17.55
N VAL A 166 -8.57 -0.63 -17.34
CA VAL A 166 -9.11 -1.89 -17.85
C VAL A 166 -9.98 -1.58 -19.05
N GLU A 167 -9.61 -2.15 -20.20
CA GLU A 167 -10.39 -2.13 -21.44
C GLU A 167 -11.50 -3.19 -21.36
N ILE A 168 -12.75 -2.79 -21.56
CA ILE A 168 -13.92 -3.66 -21.39
C ILE A 168 -14.76 -3.72 -22.67
N ASN A 169 -14.83 -2.64 -23.44
CA ASN A 169 -15.75 -2.54 -24.57
C ASN A 169 -15.11 -2.98 -25.91
N GLY A 170 -13.78 -3.15 -25.93
CA GLY A 170 -13.00 -3.60 -27.08
C GLY A 170 -12.69 -2.51 -28.11
N ILE A 171 -12.96 -1.24 -27.78
CA ILE A 171 -12.72 -0.10 -28.67
C ILE A 171 -11.41 0.56 -28.25
N PRO A 172 -10.42 0.70 -29.15
CA PRO A 172 -9.12 1.25 -28.79
C PRO A 172 -9.19 2.64 -28.13
N GLY A 173 -8.51 2.77 -27.00
CA GLY A 173 -8.37 4.02 -26.26
C GLY A 173 -9.42 4.17 -25.17
N TYR A 174 -9.02 4.80 -24.06
CA TYR A 174 -9.81 4.87 -22.85
C TYR A 174 -11.15 5.59 -23.04
N GLN A 175 -12.25 4.83 -22.96
CA GLN A 175 -13.63 5.31 -23.08
C GLN A 175 -14.38 5.07 -21.76
N PRO A 176 -14.19 5.97 -20.77
CA PRO A 176 -14.71 5.80 -19.42
C PRO A 176 -16.23 5.63 -19.43
N SER A 177 -16.71 4.52 -18.88
CA SER A 177 -18.12 4.25 -18.69
C SER A 177 -18.32 3.39 -17.45
N TRP A 178 -19.41 3.59 -16.73
CA TRP A 178 -19.70 2.81 -15.52
C TRP A 178 -19.70 1.30 -15.78
N ASN A 179 -20.19 0.90 -16.96
CA ASN A 179 -20.22 -0.48 -17.46
C ASN A 179 -19.25 -0.71 -18.63
N GLY A 180 -18.22 0.12 -18.77
CA GLY A 180 -17.21 0.02 -19.83
C GLY A 180 -15.81 0.22 -19.27
N ASP A 181 -14.96 0.92 -20.01
CA ASP A 181 -13.57 1.08 -19.60
C ASP A 181 -13.50 1.85 -18.30
N ARG A 182 -12.51 1.50 -17.50
CA ARG A 182 -12.40 2.03 -16.14
C ARG A 182 -10.97 2.13 -15.67
N PRO A 183 -10.68 3.02 -14.70
CA PRO A 183 -9.41 2.99 -14.00
C PRO A 183 -9.11 1.58 -13.47
N GLY A 184 -7.83 1.21 -13.49
CA GLY A 184 -7.41 -0.16 -13.20
C GLY A 184 -6.05 -0.23 -12.51
N ILE A 185 -5.60 -1.46 -12.26
CA ILE A 185 -4.31 -1.71 -11.61
C ILE A 185 -3.21 -2.03 -12.64
N GLY A 186 -3.57 -2.43 -13.86
CA GLY A 186 -2.64 -2.64 -14.98
C GLY A 186 -1.77 -3.89 -14.85
N ASN A 187 -0.91 -4.15 -15.86
CA ASN A 187 -0.12 -5.39 -16.00
C ASN A 187 -1.01 -6.64 -15.94
N GLY A 188 -1.98 -6.76 -16.84
CA GLY A 188 -2.90 -7.91 -16.89
C GLY A 188 -3.89 -7.99 -15.72
N MET A 189 -3.81 -7.09 -14.73
CA MET A 189 -4.73 -7.08 -13.61
C MET A 189 -6.08 -6.44 -13.96
N THR A 190 -7.16 -7.16 -13.70
CA THR A 190 -8.53 -6.80 -14.06
C THR A 190 -9.42 -6.53 -12.84
N ALA A 191 -8.91 -6.68 -11.63
CA ALA A 191 -9.67 -6.37 -10.42
C ALA A 191 -10.30 -4.97 -10.38
N ARG A 192 -11.36 -4.83 -9.60
CA ARG A 192 -12.07 -3.58 -9.33
C ARG A 192 -11.87 -3.20 -7.85
N PRO A 193 -10.73 -2.60 -7.47
CA PRO A 193 -10.49 -2.11 -6.12
C PRO A 193 -11.55 -1.07 -5.72
N GLU A 194 -11.71 -0.79 -4.43
CA GLU A 194 -12.69 0.20 -3.97
C GLU A 194 -12.29 1.61 -4.41
N GLU A 195 -11.03 1.94 -4.14
CA GLU A 195 -10.44 3.24 -4.43
C GLU A 195 -9.08 3.07 -5.12
N LEU A 196 -8.75 4.02 -6.00
CA LEU A 196 -7.48 4.11 -6.71
C LEU A 196 -6.93 5.53 -6.61
N LEU A 197 -5.63 5.65 -6.34
CA LEU A 197 -4.89 6.91 -6.39
C LEU A 197 -3.67 6.72 -7.29
N TYR A 198 -3.50 7.61 -8.28
CA TYR A 198 -2.36 7.58 -9.20
C TYR A 198 -1.62 8.91 -9.21
N MET A 199 -0.29 8.85 -9.26
CA MET A 199 0.58 10.02 -9.35
C MET A 199 1.90 9.69 -10.07
N VAL A 200 2.56 10.73 -10.57
CA VAL A 200 3.85 10.64 -11.27
C VAL A 200 4.80 11.68 -10.71
N PHE A 201 6.01 11.24 -10.36
CA PHE A 201 7.06 12.09 -9.84
C PHE A 201 8.44 11.65 -10.33
N MET A 202 9.42 12.54 -10.21
CA MET A 202 10.77 12.35 -10.72
C MET A 202 11.80 12.98 -9.80
N ASP A 203 13.05 12.51 -9.86
CA ASP A 203 14.15 12.97 -9.00
C ASP A 203 14.85 14.24 -9.53
N TYR A 204 14.08 15.17 -10.09
CA TYR A 204 14.55 16.52 -10.43
C TYR A 204 13.76 17.54 -9.63
N THR A 205 14.21 17.84 -8.41
CA THR A 205 13.57 18.92 -7.63
C THR A 205 13.62 20.21 -8.45
N ASN A 206 12.46 20.82 -8.68
CA ASN A 206 12.32 22.06 -9.44
C ASN A 206 12.87 22.07 -10.88
N CYS A 207 13.17 20.91 -11.48
CA CYS A 207 13.74 20.82 -12.83
C CYS A 207 15.10 21.53 -12.99
N SER A 208 15.81 21.81 -11.89
CA SER A 208 17.06 22.57 -11.90
C SER A 208 18.20 21.92 -11.12
N ASP A 209 17.88 20.93 -10.29
CA ASP A 209 18.84 20.31 -9.41
C ASP A 209 19.95 19.59 -10.17
N THR A 210 21.20 19.89 -9.80
CA THR A 210 22.38 19.19 -10.31
C THR A 210 22.95 18.20 -9.30
N ILE A 211 22.59 18.34 -8.02
CA ILE A 211 22.98 17.49 -6.88
C ILE A 211 21.79 17.41 -5.92
N HIS A 212 21.45 16.22 -5.47
CA HIS A 212 20.45 16.02 -4.43
C HIS A 212 20.94 16.51 -3.07
N ARG A 213 20.07 17.25 -2.38
CA ARG A 213 20.33 17.78 -1.06
C ARG A 213 20.55 16.65 -0.04
N SER A 214 21.55 16.81 0.82
CA SER A 214 21.76 15.97 2.00
C SER A 214 21.11 16.57 3.23
N GLU A 215 20.33 15.76 3.95
CA GLU A 215 19.82 16.06 5.29
C GLU A 215 19.71 14.79 6.10
N VAL A 216 19.66 14.90 7.43
CA VAL A 216 19.37 13.77 8.31
C VAL A 216 18.03 13.14 7.90
N GLY A 217 18.03 11.84 7.59
CA GLY A 217 16.86 11.10 7.10
C GLY A 217 16.54 11.30 5.62
N LEU A 218 17.36 12.06 4.88
CA LEU A 218 17.28 12.23 3.43
C LEU A 218 18.69 12.13 2.81
N PRO A 219 19.14 10.90 2.46
CA PRO A 219 20.52 10.66 2.03
C PRO A 219 20.82 11.25 0.66
N GLY A 220 21.60 12.33 0.62
CA GLY A 220 21.91 13.08 -0.61
C GLY A 220 23.39 13.12 -0.97
N GLY A 221 23.79 14.18 -1.68
CA GLY A 221 25.18 14.44 -2.05
C GLY A 221 25.62 13.81 -3.36
N THR A 222 24.68 13.31 -4.17
CA THR A 222 24.94 12.75 -5.51
C THR A 222 24.08 13.44 -6.57
N PRO A 223 24.48 13.42 -7.86
CA PRO A 223 23.63 13.94 -8.93
C PRO A 223 22.31 13.17 -9.07
N PRO A 224 21.25 13.78 -9.62
CA PRO A 224 20.04 13.08 -10.02
C PRO A 224 20.33 11.83 -10.85
N MET A 225 19.59 10.77 -10.58
CA MET A 225 19.60 9.54 -11.36
C MET A 225 18.84 9.69 -12.68
N ALA A 226 17.93 10.67 -12.78
CA ALA A 226 16.89 10.77 -13.80
C ALA A 226 15.90 9.59 -13.70
N THR A 227 15.43 9.34 -12.49
CA THR A 227 14.38 8.39 -12.16
C THR A 227 13.02 9.04 -12.33
N GLU A 228 12.15 8.41 -13.11
CA GLU A 228 10.72 8.70 -13.12
C GLU A 228 9.98 7.55 -12.44
N ILE A 229 9.05 7.89 -11.56
CA ILE A 229 8.26 6.92 -10.78
C ILE A 229 6.79 7.21 -11.02
N HIS A 230 6.06 6.18 -11.45
CA HIS A 230 4.60 6.20 -11.40
C HIS A 230 4.17 5.39 -10.18
N GLN A 231 3.40 6.01 -9.29
CA GLN A 231 2.89 5.37 -8.09
C GLN A 231 1.38 5.21 -8.19
N LEU A 232 0.92 3.97 -8.04
CA LEU A 232 -0.48 3.60 -7.98
C LEU A 232 -0.78 3.01 -6.61
N ILE A 233 -1.76 3.55 -5.91
CA ILE A 233 -2.24 3.07 -4.63
C ILE A 233 -3.66 2.53 -4.84
N PHE A 234 -3.94 1.37 -4.25
CA PHE A 234 -5.25 0.75 -4.31
C PHE A 234 -5.56 -0.01 -3.03
N ASN A 235 -6.85 -0.14 -2.72
CA ASN A 235 -7.31 -0.90 -1.58
C ASN A 235 -8.58 -1.69 -1.93
N PHE A 236 -8.92 -2.63 -1.06
CA PHE A 236 -10.13 -3.42 -1.18
C PHE A 236 -10.87 -3.42 0.16
N ASN A 237 -12.18 -3.29 0.12
CA ASN A 237 -13.03 -3.39 1.30
C ASN A 237 -13.63 -4.81 1.42
N CYS A 238 -12.78 -5.81 1.62
CA CYS A 238 -13.18 -7.21 1.74
C CYS A 238 -12.29 -7.98 2.70
N ILE A 239 -12.75 -9.13 3.18
CA ILE A 239 -11.91 -10.02 3.98
C ILE A 239 -10.99 -10.84 3.06
N PRO A 240 -9.69 -10.98 3.36
CA PRO A 240 -8.97 -10.41 4.51
C PRO A 240 -8.31 -9.05 4.24
N LEU A 241 -8.45 -8.48 3.04
CA LEU A 241 -7.71 -7.28 2.61
C LEU A 241 -8.20 -5.94 3.20
N ARG A 242 -9.23 -5.95 4.05
CA ARG A 242 -9.83 -4.76 4.68
C ARG A 242 -8.81 -3.95 5.46
N ASP A 243 -7.87 -4.63 6.09
CA ASP A 243 -6.82 -4.05 6.91
C ASP A 243 -5.49 -4.02 6.12
N THR A 244 -5.58 -3.77 4.80
CA THR A 244 -4.45 -3.73 3.87
C THR A 244 -4.67 -2.72 2.74
N TYR A 245 -3.66 -1.92 2.42
CA TYR A 245 -3.59 -1.22 1.13
C TYR A 245 -2.33 -1.61 0.37
N PHE A 246 -2.33 -1.35 -0.93
CA PHE A 246 -1.27 -1.75 -1.83
C PHE A 246 -0.66 -0.52 -2.49
N VAL A 247 0.66 -0.55 -2.65
CA VAL A 247 1.40 0.48 -3.38
C VAL A 247 2.18 -0.19 -4.51
N LYS A 248 1.89 0.21 -5.73
CA LYS A 248 2.53 -0.28 -6.94
C LYS A 248 3.36 0.83 -7.56
N TYR A 249 4.64 0.56 -7.76
CA TYR A 249 5.58 1.47 -8.39
C TYR A 249 5.94 0.96 -9.78
N PHE A 250 5.99 1.88 -10.75
CA PHE A 250 6.72 1.71 -12.00
C PHE A 250 7.94 2.62 -11.90
N ILE A 251 9.13 2.02 -11.85
CA ILE A 251 10.40 2.74 -11.73
C ILE A 251 11.05 2.71 -13.09
N ILE A 252 11.33 3.89 -13.64
CA ILE A 252 11.77 4.04 -15.02
C ILE A 252 13.13 4.73 -15.03
N ASN A 253 14.11 4.10 -15.71
CA ASN A 253 15.39 4.75 -15.98
C ASN A 253 15.23 5.71 -17.15
N LYS A 254 15.09 7.00 -16.87
CA LYS A 254 14.97 8.05 -17.89
C LYS A 254 16.29 8.78 -18.12
N SER A 255 17.41 8.21 -17.65
CA SER A 255 18.76 8.66 -17.99
C SER A 255 19.25 8.04 -19.29
N ASN A 256 20.34 8.57 -19.86
CA ASN A 256 21.09 7.93 -20.94
C ASN A 256 22.19 6.99 -20.43
N LEU A 257 22.20 6.68 -19.13
CA LEU A 257 23.21 5.85 -18.48
C LEU A 257 22.63 4.48 -18.13
N LEU A 258 23.49 3.47 -18.22
CA LEU A 258 23.24 2.19 -17.56
C LEU A 258 23.17 2.42 -16.05
N TRP A 259 22.12 1.93 -15.40
CA TRP A 259 22.10 1.79 -13.95
C TRP A 259 22.48 0.36 -13.60
N ASP A 260 23.64 0.18 -13.01
CA ASP A 260 24.09 -1.12 -12.55
C ASP A 260 24.01 -1.23 -11.02
N SER A 261 23.88 -2.46 -10.51
CA SER A 261 23.79 -2.72 -9.07
C SER A 261 22.68 -1.86 -8.43
N VAL A 262 21.52 -1.82 -9.08
CA VAL A 262 20.37 -1.05 -8.64
C VAL A 262 19.78 -1.72 -7.41
N TYR A 263 19.52 -0.92 -6.40
CA TYR A 263 18.72 -1.30 -5.24
C TYR A 263 17.54 -0.34 -5.13
N VAL A 264 16.39 -0.90 -4.80
CA VAL A 264 15.21 -0.12 -4.43
C VAL A 264 14.85 -0.48 -3.01
N SER A 265 14.63 0.52 -2.17
CA SER A 265 14.32 0.30 -0.77
C SER A 265 13.03 0.97 -0.39
N ASN A 266 12.27 0.28 0.46
CA ASN A 266 11.13 0.82 1.15
C ASN A 266 11.59 1.23 2.55
N ALA A 267 11.56 2.53 2.82
CA ALA A 267 11.87 3.12 4.11
C ALA A 267 10.56 3.33 4.89
N ASN A 268 10.50 2.85 6.12
CA ASN A 268 9.34 3.04 7.00
C ASN A 268 9.79 3.52 8.37
N ASP A 269 9.08 4.52 8.88
CA ASP A 269 9.07 4.88 10.28
C ASP A 269 7.84 4.23 10.88
N PHE A 270 8.06 3.13 11.59
CA PHE A 270 6.99 2.41 12.25
C PHE A 270 6.76 3.05 13.62
N ASP A 271 5.50 3.26 13.97
CA ASP A 271 5.12 3.93 15.22
C ASP A 271 3.72 3.42 15.61
N ILE A 272 3.68 2.29 16.33
CA ILE A 272 2.42 1.70 16.80
C ILE A 272 1.97 2.48 18.05
N GLY A 273 0.81 3.12 17.92
CA GLY A 273 0.27 3.92 19.00
C GLY A 273 0.94 5.29 19.05
N PHE A 274 1.17 5.80 20.26
CA PHE A 274 1.75 7.13 20.49
C PHE A 274 3.08 7.09 21.25
N GLU A 275 3.56 5.89 21.60
CA GLU A 275 4.79 5.71 22.33
C GLU A 275 5.84 5.09 21.41
N ASP A 276 6.59 5.95 20.71
CA ASP A 276 7.70 5.60 19.83
C ASP A 276 8.87 4.86 20.54
N TYR A 277 8.74 4.56 21.84
CA TYR A 277 9.78 3.92 22.65
C TYR A 277 9.48 2.48 23.04
N ASP A 278 8.34 1.90 22.68
CA ASP A 278 8.00 0.51 23.03
C ASP A 278 7.92 -0.43 21.82
N ASP A 279 8.17 0.08 20.61
CA ASP A 279 8.16 -0.70 19.39
C ASP A 279 9.41 -1.58 19.21
N LEU A 280 9.16 -2.78 18.67
CA LEU A 280 10.16 -3.73 18.19
C LEU A 280 9.91 -4.00 16.71
N TYR A 281 10.97 -4.30 15.97
CA TYR A 281 10.87 -4.60 14.54
C TYR A 281 11.56 -5.91 14.18
N GLY A 282 11.22 -6.42 13.01
CA GLY A 282 11.85 -7.62 12.46
C GLY A 282 11.56 -7.80 10.99
N CYS A 283 12.12 -8.87 10.44
CA CYS A 283 11.76 -9.31 9.09
C CYS A 283 11.55 -10.81 9.03
N ASP A 284 10.70 -11.22 8.10
CA ASP A 284 10.52 -12.59 7.66
C ASP A 284 11.01 -12.68 6.22
N SER A 285 12.30 -13.00 6.06
CA SER A 285 12.93 -13.07 4.74
C SER A 285 12.40 -14.21 3.88
N ALA A 286 11.75 -15.23 4.47
CA ALA A 286 11.08 -16.28 3.70
C ALA A 286 9.75 -15.80 3.09
N ARG A 287 9.16 -14.74 3.65
CA ARG A 287 7.93 -14.11 3.14
C ARG A 287 8.18 -12.81 2.39
N ASP A 288 9.42 -12.37 2.28
CA ASP A 288 9.77 -11.02 1.83
C ASP A 288 8.95 -9.96 2.59
N MET A 289 9.10 -9.92 3.92
CA MET A 289 8.30 -9.06 4.78
C MET A 289 9.14 -8.37 5.87
N GLY A 290 8.91 -7.08 6.07
CA GLY A 290 9.34 -6.33 7.26
C GLY A 290 8.14 -6.00 8.15
N PHE A 291 8.32 -5.95 9.46
CA PHE A 291 7.22 -5.73 10.40
C PHE A 291 7.66 -5.05 11.70
N VAL A 292 6.67 -4.52 12.43
CA VAL A 292 6.75 -3.91 13.76
C VAL A 292 5.67 -4.51 14.67
N TYR A 293 5.94 -4.54 15.97
CA TYR A 293 5.04 -4.95 17.05
C TYR A 293 5.54 -4.38 18.39
N ASN A 294 4.64 -4.14 19.36
CA ASN A 294 5.05 -3.64 20.67
C ASN A 294 5.86 -4.67 21.47
N PHE A 295 6.78 -4.18 22.30
CA PHE A 295 7.65 -4.95 23.17
C PHE A 295 6.88 -5.84 24.16
N ASP A 296 5.81 -5.30 24.74
CA ASP A 296 4.91 -6.03 25.60
C ASP A 296 3.45 -5.96 25.12
N ASN A 297 2.52 -6.51 25.90
CA ASN A 297 1.13 -6.64 25.50
C ASN A 297 0.26 -5.42 25.87
N ASN A 298 0.87 -4.28 26.18
CA ASN A 298 0.20 -3.04 26.55
C ASN A 298 0.80 -1.86 25.77
N ASP A 299 -0.08 -1.04 25.22
CA ASP A 299 0.21 0.26 24.62
C ASP A 299 -0.72 1.28 25.29
N LEU A 300 -0.37 1.72 26.50
CA LEU A 300 -1.29 2.40 27.43
C LEU A 300 -1.86 3.71 26.86
N ASN A 301 -1.09 4.41 26.03
CA ASN A 301 -1.52 5.65 25.40
C ASN A 301 -2.11 5.44 24.00
N GLY A 302 -1.81 4.34 23.31
CA GLY A 302 -2.37 3.98 22.01
C GLY A 302 -3.46 2.91 22.07
N TYR A 303 -3.17 1.70 21.60
CA TYR A 303 -4.12 0.61 21.40
C TYR A 303 -4.59 -0.10 22.68
N GLY A 304 -4.00 0.21 23.83
CA GLY A 304 -4.26 -0.44 25.10
C GLY A 304 -3.72 -1.87 25.15
N ILE A 305 -4.48 -2.79 25.74
CA ILE A 305 -4.09 -4.20 25.77
C ILE A 305 -4.20 -4.85 24.39
N ASN A 306 -3.31 -5.80 24.09
CA ASN A 306 -3.26 -6.48 22.79
C ASN A 306 -3.06 -5.47 21.64
N PRO A 307 -1.93 -4.73 21.63
CA PRO A 307 -1.60 -3.83 20.54
C PRO A 307 -1.35 -4.61 19.23
N PRO A 308 -1.64 -4.02 18.06
CA PRO A 308 -1.55 -4.70 16.78
C PRO A 308 -0.09 -5.02 16.40
N ALA A 309 0.07 -5.80 15.34
CA ALA A 309 1.30 -5.83 14.57
C ALA A 309 1.04 -5.23 13.18
N ALA A 310 2.01 -4.51 12.65
CA ALA A 310 1.93 -3.89 11.33
C ALA A 310 3.16 -4.24 10.50
N GLY A 311 3.06 -4.19 9.18
CA GLY A 311 4.19 -4.51 8.33
C GLY A 311 3.96 -4.32 6.84
N VAL A 312 5.03 -4.54 6.09
CA VAL A 312 5.09 -4.39 4.64
C VAL A 312 5.59 -5.69 4.03
N ARG A 313 4.82 -6.26 3.10
CA ARG A 313 5.26 -7.39 2.27
C ARG A 313 5.60 -6.91 0.86
N PHE A 314 6.69 -7.42 0.30
CA PHE A 314 7.08 -7.24 -1.09
C PHE A 314 6.40 -8.32 -1.95
N LEU A 315 5.22 -8.02 -2.50
CA LEU A 315 4.43 -8.95 -3.33
C LEU A 315 5.06 -9.18 -4.71
N GLN A 316 5.65 -8.13 -5.27
CA GLN A 316 6.45 -8.18 -6.49
C GLN A 316 7.67 -7.29 -6.29
N SER A 317 8.86 -7.85 -6.50
CA SER A 317 10.13 -7.12 -6.54
C SER A 317 10.64 -7.02 -7.99
N PRO A 318 11.75 -6.30 -8.25
CA PRO A 318 12.33 -6.22 -9.59
C PRO A 318 12.58 -7.60 -10.21
N LEU A 319 12.38 -7.67 -11.52
CA LEU A 319 12.51 -8.88 -12.32
C LEU A 319 13.88 -8.90 -13.01
N ILE A 320 14.62 -9.99 -12.82
CA ILE A 320 15.93 -10.22 -13.45
C ILE A 320 15.87 -11.40 -14.42
N HIS A 321 16.45 -11.23 -15.61
CA HIS A 321 16.68 -12.33 -16.54
C HIS A 321 17.96 -13.07 -16.13
N THR A 322 17.87 -14.38 -15.89
CA THR A 322 18.99 -15.17 -15.36
C THR A 322 19.69 -16.01 -16.44
N ASN A 323 19.15 -16.07 -17.67
CA ASN A 323 19.59 -16.98 -18.73
C ASN A 323 19.53 -18.47 -18.34
N ASN A 324 18.81 -18.83 -17.26
CA ASN A 324 18.66 -20.21 -16.80
C ASN A 324 17.19 -20.62 -16.84
N ASN A 325 16.82 -21.51 -17.76
CA ASN A 325 15.43 -21.97 -17.93
C ASN A 325 14.87 -22.77 -16.73
N SER A 326 15.70 -23.12 -15.74
CA SER A 326 15.22 -23.71 -14.47
C SER A 326 14.68 -22.64 -13.51
N ASP A 327 15.02 -21.37 -13.74
CA ASP A 327 14.52 -20.26 -12.95
C ASP A 327 13.17 -19.81 -13.48
N THR A 328 12.25 -19.52 -12.56
CA THR A 328 10.91 -19.04 -12.90
C THR A 328 10.50 -17.89 -12.00
N ALA A 329 9.94 -16.83 -12.58
CA ALA A 329 9.32 -15.73 -11.87
C ALA A 329 7.80 -15.81 -12.05
N LYS A 330 7.08 -15.94 -10.94
CA LYS A 330 5.61 -15.91 -10.95
C LYS A 330 5.13 -14.49 -10.72
N LEU A 331 4.33 -13.99 -11.66
CA LEU A 331 3.62 -12.70 -11.59
C LEU A 331 2.12 -12.97 -11.42
N ALA A 332 1.33 -11.92 -11.14
CA ALA A 332 -0.12 -12.06 -11.01
C ALA A 332 -0.83 -12.54 -12.30
N TYR A 333 -0.21 -12.30 -13.45
CA TYR A 333 -0.80 -12.46 -14.78
C TYR A 333 0.01 -13.38 -15.69
N ASP A 334 1.21 -13.79 -15.27
CA ASP A 334 2.11 -14.59 -16.09
C ASP A 334 3.11 -15.38 -15.24
N THR A 335 3.73 -16.40 -15.83
CA THR A 335 4.88 -17.11 -15.27
C THR A 335 6.01 -17.09 -16.28
N LEU A 336 7.09 -16.39 -15.95
CA LEU A 336 8.21 -16.15 -16.84
C LEU A 336 9.33 -17.16 -16.58
N ILE A 337 9.64 -17.97 -17.58
CA ILE A 337 10.77 -18.92 -17.56
C ILE A 337 12.07 -18.16 -17.88
N GLY A 338 13.15 -18.45 -17.16
CA GLY A 338 14.44 -17.76 -17.33
C GLY A 338 14.57 -16.50 -16.48
N TYR A 339 13.63 -16.24 -15.58
CA TYR A 339 13.58 -15.02 -14.77
C TYR A 339 13.46 -15.33 -13.27
N LYS A 340 13.91 -14.39 -12.44
CA LYS A 340 13.66 -14.37 -11.00
C LYS A 340 13.19 -13.00 -10.55
N LEU A 341 12.39 -12.99 -9.49
CA LEU A 341 12.17 -11.79 -8.68
C LEU A 341 13.36 -11.67 -7.71
N THR A 342 13.87 -10.47 -7.45
CA THR A 342 15.02 -10.29 -6.55
C THR A 342 14.70 -10.65 -5.10
N GLY A 343 13.42 -10.59 -4.71
CA GLY A 343 12.97 -10.72 -3.33
C GLY A 343 13.47 -9.57 -2.45
N LEU A 344 13.24 -9.71 -1.15
CA LEU A 344 13.90 -8.93 -0.12
C LEU A 344 15.38 -9.37 -0.09
N SER A 345 16.29 -8.46 -0.42
CA SER A 345 17.73 -8.71 -0.46
C SER A 345 18.49 -8.15 0.74
N GLY A 346 17.84 -7.30 1.52
CA GLY A 346 18.40 -6.74 2.75
C GLY A 346 17.34 -6.07 3.60
N TYR A 347 17.50 -6.15 4.91
CA TYR A 347 16.62 -5.50 5.89
C TYR A 347 17.45 -4.98 7.06
N PHE A 348 17.38 -3.67 7.28
CA PHE A 348 18.14 -2.99 8.33
C PHE A 348 17.22 -2.07 9.12
N GLY A 349 17.47 -1.96 10.42
CA GLY A 349 16.83 -0.97 11.27
C GLY A 349 17.81 0.12 11.68
N ILE A 350 17.37 1.35 11.50
CA ILE A 350 18.03 2.60 11.84
C ILE A 350 17.38 3.14 13.11
N ILE A 351 18.20 3.66 14.02
CA ILE A 351 17.75 4.28 15.27
C ILE A 351 17.88 5.80 15.18
N ASN A 352 17.02 6.53 15.87
CA ASN A 352 17.18 7.98 16.04
C ASN A 352 18.44 8.29 16.86
N SER A 353 19.58 8.40 16.19
CA SER A 353 20.88 8.59 16.83
C SER A 353 21.85 9.34 15.93
N ALA A 354 22.80 10.05 16.53
CA ALA A 354 23.91 10.67 15.80
C ALA A 354 24.98 9.65 15.34
N ASN A 355 24.74 8.35 15.47
CA ASN A 355 25.69 7.34 15.04
C ASN A 355 25.70 7.23 13.51
N GLU A 356 26.84 7.43 12.87
CA GLU A 356 26.96 7.41 11.40
C GLU A 356 26.58 6.05 10.77
N CYS A 357 26.82 4.92 11.46
CA CYS A 357 26.57 3.58 10.92
C CYS A 357 25.15 3.06 11.19
N TYR A 358 24.48 3.57 12.23
CA TYR A 358 23.22 3.04 12.74
C TYR A 358 22.10 4.10 12.83
N GLY A 359 22.44 5.37 12.63
CA GLY A 359 21.55 6.52 12.62
C GLY A 359 20.99 6.86 11.25
N ASP A 360 20.14 7.88 11.20
CA ASP A 360 19.48 8.35 9.98
C ASP A 360 20.50 8.82 8.94
N PRO A 361 20.64 8.13 7.79
CA PRO A 361 21.68 8.45 6.83
C PRO A 361 21.36 9.77 6.12
N ASP A 362 22.33 10.66 6.09
CA ASP A 362 22.28 11.95 5.38
C ASP A 362 23.13 11.97 4.10
N ARG A 363 23.94 10.93 3.90
CA ARG A 363 24.78 10.72 2.72
C ARG A 363 24.39 9.48 1.94
N ALA A 364 24.46 9.61 0.61
CA ALA A 364 24.13 8.53 -0.31
C ALA A 364 24.99 7.27 -0.14
N ASP A 365 26.26 7.38 0.25
CA ASP A 365 27.12 6.20 0.41
C ASP A 365 26.76 5.35 1.63
N LEU A 366 26.38 5.98 2.75
CA LEU A 366 25.90 5.29 3.94
C LEU A 366 24.56 4.60 3.66
N ALA A 367 23.61 5.33 3.05
CA ALA A 367 22.33 4.76 2.65
C ALA A 367 22.52 3.60 1.66
N TYR A 368 23.37 3.76 0.65
CA TYR A 368 23.64 2.71 -0.33
C TYR A 368 24.35 1.49 0.27
N ASN A 369 25.06 1.62 1.40
CA ASN A 369 25.53 0.47 2.16
C ASN A 369 24.35 -0.30 2.78
N ILE A 370 23.43 0.41 3.44
CA ILE A 370 22.22 -0.16 4.03
C ILE A 370 21.38 -0.87 2.96
N MET A 371 21.17 -0.23 1.81
CA MET A 371 20.41 -0.79 0.68
C MET A 371 20.99 -2.13 0.17
N ARG A 372 22.30 -2.34 0.35
CA ARG A 372 23.02 -3.57 -0.01
C ARG A 372 22.95 -4.65 1.08
N GLY A 373 22.15 -4.46 2.13
CA GLY A 373 22.02 -5.41 3.23
C GLY A 373 23.22 -5.41 4.18
N LYS A 374 23.84 -4.24 4.38
CA LYS A 374 24.96 -3.99 5.31
C LYS A 374 24.54 -2.96 6.36
N ASP A 375 25.40 -2.68 7.33
CA ASP A 375 25.23 -1.46 8.15
C ASP A 375 25.59 -0.19 7.36
N GLY A 376 25.34 1.00 7.93
CA GLY A 376 25.64 2.28 7.29
C GLY A 376 27.11 2.45 6.93
N CYS A 377 28.01 1.85 7.69
CA CYS A 377 29.46 1.92 7.46
C CYS A 377 29.97 0.88 6.46
N GLY A 378 29.08 0.01 5.95
CA GLY A 378 29.40 -0.97 4.92
C GLY A 378 29.94 -2.30 5.46
N GLU A 379 29.85 -2.52 6.77
CA GLU A 379 30.23 -3.78 7.40
C GLU A 379 29.07 -4.79 7.33
N ASN A 380 29.43 -6.08 7.33
CA ASN A 380 28.42 -7.13 7.36
C ASN A 380 27.77 -7.17 8.74
N MET A 381 26.44 -7.24 8.78
CA MET A 381 25.74 -7.52 10.03
C MET A 381 26.00 -8.96 10.46
N ILE A 382 26.20 -9.18 11.75
CA ILE A 382 26.40 -10.50 12.32
C ILE A 382 25.12 -10.93 13.05
N ASN A 383 24.54 -12.05 12.64
CA ASN A 383 23.47 -12.68 13.39
C ASN A 383 24.07 -13.31 14.66
N TRP A 384 23.87 -12.64 15.80
CA TRP A 384 24.42 -13.05 17.10
C TRP A 384 24.01 -14.46 17.58
N VAL A 385 22.90 -15.03 17.09
CA VAL A 385 22.49 -16.40 17.44
C VAL A 385 23.34 -17.43 16.70
N THR A 386 23.71 -17.13 15.46
CA THR A 386 24.46 -18.05 14.59
C THR A 386 25.95 -17.72 14.48
N GLY A 387 26.36 -16.52 14.91
CA GLY A 387 27.70 -15.96 14.70
C GLY A 387 28.06 -15.67 13.24
N SER A 388 27.12 -15.79 12.31
CA SER A 388 27.37 -15.70 10.86
C SER A 388 26.92 -14.35 10.27
N PRO A 389 27.57 -13.86 9.21
CA PRO A 389 27.09 -12.71 8.44
C PRO A 389 25.67 -12.91 7.92
N THR A 390 24.87 -11.84 7.90
CA THR A 390 23.53 -11.82 7.33
C THR A 390 23.21 -10.45 6.74
N SER A 391 22.24 -10.41 5.83
CA SER A 391 21.67 -9.17 5.29
C SER A 391 20.31 -8.82 5.91
N TYR A 392 19.83 -9.63 6.85
CA TYR A 392 18.50 -9.52 7.44
C TYR A 392 18.63 -9.33 8.96
N LYS A 393 18.51 -8.08 9.41
CA LYS A 393 18.48 -7.76 10.84
C LYS A 393 17.18 -8.28 11.45
N TYR A 394 17.30 -8.95 12.59
CA TYR A 394 16.16 -9.52 13.33
C TYR A 394 15.27 -10.45 12.50
N SER A 395 15.91 -11.39 11.78
CA SER A 395 15.24 -12.35 10.89
C SER A 395 14.72 -13.62 11.58
N GLY A 396 14.72 -13.65 12.91
CA GLY A 396 14.15 -14.74 13.70
C GLY A 396 12.63 -14.73 13.67
N ASN A 397 12.02 -15.80 14.17
CA ASN A 397 10.56 -15.85 14.30
C ASN A 397 10.15 -15.12 15.59
N ALA A 398 9.72 -13.87 15.44
CA ALA A 398 9.22 -13.06 16.55
C ALA A 398 7.92 -13.61 17.15
N CYS A 399 7.04 -14.24 16.36
CA CYS A 399 5.81 -14.82 16.87
C CYS A 399 6.06 -15.96 17.87
N SER A 400 6.99 -16.89 17.57
CA SER A 400 7.39 -17.96 18.49
C SER A 400 8.54 -17.57 19.42
N ARG A 401 9.08 -16.36 19.29
CA ARG A 401 10.25 -15.84 20.01
C ARG A 401 11.47 -16.76 19.91
N THR A 402 11.77 -17.21 18.70
CA THR A 402 12.89 -18.11 18.43
C THR A 402 13.83 -17.51 17.38
N GLY A 403 15.15 -17.67 17.58
CA GLY A 403 16.15 -17.11 16.68
C GLY A 403 16.49 -15.66 17.02
N TRP A 404 16.96 -14.89 16.04
CA TRP A 404 17.34 -13.49 16.23
C TRP A 404 16.14 -12.57 16.09
N TYR A 405 15.49 -12.23 17.20
CA TYR A 405 14.42 -11.22 17.23
C TYR A 405 14.87 -10.01 18.06
N ASP A 406 14.21 -8.87 17.88
CA ASP A 406 14.54 -7.65 18.62
C ASP A 406 14.08 -7.74 20.07
N SER A 407 14.84 -7.11 20.95
CA SER A 407 14.54 -6.99 22.37
C SER A 407 14.87 -5.61 22.93
N SER A 408 15.19 -4.66 22.05
CA SER A 408 15.59 -3.31 22.41
C SER A 408 14.54 -2.34 21.91
N THR A 409 13.83 -1.71 22.84
CA THR A 409 12.80 -0.75 22.48
C THR A 409 13.41 0.59 22.05
N GLY A 410 12.67 1.37 21.28
CA GLY A 410 13.08 2.72 20.88
C GLY A 410 12.42 3.16 19.58
N ASP A 411 12.79 4.36 19.16
CA ASP A 411 12.32 4.98 17.92
C ASP A 411 13.04 4.36 16.71
N GLN A 412 12.38 3.39 16.06
CA GLN A 412 12.97 2.52 15.03
C GLN A 412 12.43 2.81 13.64
N ARG A 413 13.36 3.08 12.72
CA ARG A 413 13.09 3.15 11.28
C ARG A 413 13.62 1.91 10.60
N THR A 414 12.99 1.46 9.53
CA THR A 414 13.37 0.23 8.83
C THR A 414 13.55 0.49 7.35
N ILE A 415 14.57 -0.14 6.77
CA ILE A 415 14.89 -0.09 5.35
C ILE A 415 14.86 -1.51 4.80
N GLY A 416 13.80 -1.86 4.08
CA GLY A 416 13.68 -3.12 3.36
C GLY A 416 14.07 -2.93 1.89
N SER A 417 15.05 -3.69 1.41
CA SER A 417 15.71 -3.45 0.13
C SER A 417 15.57 -4.62 -0.84
N MET A 418 15.51 -4.31 -2.13
CA MET A 418 15.40 -5.26 -3.24
C MET A 418 16.51 -5.00 -4.25
N GLY A 419 17.26 -6.04 -4.62
CA GLY A 419 18.34 -5.98 -5.60
C GLY A 419 19.44 -7.02 -5.36
N PRO A 420 20.60 -6.89 -6.03
CA PRO A 420 20.85 -5.96 -7.11
C PRO A 420 20.15 -6.39 -8.41
N PHE A 421 19.89 -5.42 -9.27
CA PHE A 421 19.54 -5.65 -10.67
C PHE A 421 20.17 -4.55 -11.55
N THR A 422 19.93 -4.60 -12.85
CA THR A 422 20.46 -3.63 -13.82
C THR A 422 19.30 -3.04 -14.62
N MET A 423 19.37 -1.75 -14.96
CA MET A 423 18.40 -1.09 -15.83
C MET A 423 19.14 -0.35 -16.95
N GLN A 424 18.85 -0.71 -18.20
CA GLN A 424 19.22 0.08 -19.37
C GLN A 424 18.39 1.36 -19.44
N SER A 425 18.83 2.29 -20.28
CA SER A 425 18.08 3.51 -20.59
C SER A 425 16.70 3.15 -21.16
N GLY A 426 15.64 3.70 -20.55
CA GLY A 426 14.25 3.42 -20.91
C GLY A 426 13.62 2.19 -20.24
N ASP A 427 14.40 1.36 -19.55
CA ASP A 427 13.87 0.19 -18.85
C ASP A 427 12.89 0.61 -17.74
N THR A 428 11.89 -0.23 -17.50
CA THR A 428 10.91 -0.09 -16.41
C THR A 428 10.91 -1.33 -15.55
N GLN A 429 10.93 -1.15 -14.23
CA GLN A 429 10.74 -2.20 -13.24
C GLN A 429 9.47 -1.95 -12.44
N ILE A 430 8.75 -3.01 -12.12
CA ILE A 430 7.50 -2.92 -11.35
C ILE A 430 7.70 -3.54 -9.98
N ILE A 431 7.29 -2.81 -8.95
CA ILE A 431 7.29 -3.26 -7.56
C ILE A 431 5.88 -3.14 -7.02
N VAL A 432 5.44 -4.13 -6.24
CA VAL A 432 4.14 -4.11 -5.57
C VAL A 432 4.37 -4.44 -4.10
N LEU A 433 3.95 -3.52 -3.22
CA LEU A 433 4.02 -3.64 -1.77
C LEU A 433 2.61 -3.74 -1.19
N SER A 434 2.44 -4.51 -0.11
CA SER A 434 1.23 -4.47 0.71
C SER A 434 1.56 -3.98 2.11
N TYR A 435 0.92 -2.88 2.50
CA TYR A 435 0.92 -2.33 3.86
C TYR A 435 -0.23 -2.94 4.63
N MET A 436 0.07 -3.57 5.76
CA MET A 436 -0.86 -4.43 6.49
C MET A 436 -0.81 -4.14 7.98
N ILE A 437 -1.94 -4.34 8.66
CA ILE A 437 -2.05 -4.24 10.11
C ILE A 437 -3.10 -5.25 10.61
N THR A 438 -2.88 -5.86 11.77
CA THR A 438 -3.86 -6.76 12.40
C THR A 438 -3.65 -6.85 13.91
N ARG A 439 -4.73 -7.16 14.62
CA ARG A 439 -4.76 -7.44 16.06
C ARG A 439 -5.40 -8.79 16.41
N ASP A 440 -5.52 -9.67 15.42
CA ASP A 440 -6.35 -10.89 15.49
C ASP A 440 -5.67 -12.05 16.22
N GLY A 441 -4.38 -11.93 16.55
CA GLY A 441 -3.60 -12.95 17.25
C GLY A 441 -3.82 -12.97 18.77
N GLY A 442 -4.31 -11.88 19.35
CA GLY A 442 -4.72 -11.80 20.76
C GLY A 442 -3.63 -11.37 21.75
N ASN A 443 -2.37 -11.26 21.31
CA ASN A 443 -1.33 -10.51 22.02
C ASN A 443 -0.26 -10.00 21.03
N ASN A 444 0.63 -9.12 21.50
CA ASN A 444 1.70 -8.52 20.69
C ASN A 444 2.49 -9.53 19.83
N PHE A 445 2.95 -10.65 20.40
CA PHE A 445 3.69 -11.67 19.63
C PHE A 445 2.80 -12.47 18.68
N GLN A 446 1.60 -12.87 19.12
CA GLN A 446 0.68 -13.62 18.27
C GLN A 446 0.10 -12.76 17.14
N ASN A 447 0.06 -11.44 17.30
CA ASN A 447 -0.30 -10.52 16.22
C ASN A 447 0.74 -10.54 15.10
N VAL A 448 2.01 -10.86 15.37
CA VAL A 448 3.00 -11.13 14.32
C VAL A 448 2.62 -12.39 13.52
N CYS A 449 2.11 -13.45 14.17
CA CYS A 449 1.60 -14.63 13.46
C CYS A 449 0.36 -14.30 12.61
N ALA A 450 -0.56 -13.49 13.16
CA ALA A 450 -1.72 -13.03 12.41
C ALA A 450 -1.28 -12.20 11.19
N LEU A 451 -0.28 -11.33 11.35
CA LEU A 451 0.27 -10.51 10.28
C LEU A 451 0.95 -11.36 9.20
N GLN A 452 1.70 -12.40 9.57
CA GLN A 452 2.25 -13.38 8.63
C GLN A 452 1.13 -14.09 7.83
N SER A 453 0.01 -14.42 8.49
CA SER A 453 -1.15 -15.04 7.83
C SER A 453 -1.88 -14.08 6.87
N LEU A 454 -2.00 -12.80 7.26
CA LEU A 454 -2.52 -11.73 6.41
C LEU A 454 -1.61 -11.49 5.20
N SER A 455 -0.29 -11.51 5.42
CA SER A 455 0.75 -11.43 4.39
C SER A 455 0.64 -12.56 3.36
N ASP A 456 0.47 -13.80 3.82
CA ASP A 456 0.27 -14.95 2.92
C ASP A 456 -1.06 -14.85 2.16
N SER A 457 -2.08 -14.27 2.78
CA SER A 457 -3.36 -13.97 2.11
C SER A 457 -3.20 -12.90 1.04
N ALA A 458 -2.54 -11.78 1.34
CA ALA A 458 -2.26 -10.72 0.37
C ALA A 458 -1.51 -11.25 -0.87
N LEU A 459 -0.51 -12.13 -0.66
CA LEU A 459 0.19 -12.81 -1.76
C LEU A 459 -0.72 -13.71 -2.59
N LYS A 460 -1.58 -14.50 -1.94
CA LYS A 460 -2.57 -15.34 -2.63
C LYS A 460 -3.51 -14.50 -3.49
N TYR A 461 -4.01 -13.38 -2.98
CA TYR A 461 -4.89 -12.48 -3.73
C TYR A 461 -4.17 -11.82 -4.89
N TYR A 462 -2.93 -11.35 -4.67
CA TYR A 462 -2.08 -10.84 -5.74
C TYR A 462 -1.94 -11.84 -6.90
N TYR A 463 -1.63 -13.12 -6.61
CA TYR A 463 -1.51 -14.15 -7.64
C TYR A 463 -2.82 -14.57 -8.31
N ASN A 464 -3.96 -14.20 -7.73
CA ASN A 464 -5.28 -14.47 -8.31
C ASN A 464 -5.89 -13.20 -8.92
N ASP A 465 -5.07 -12.21 -9.27
CA ASP A 465 -5.53 -10.94 -9.82
C ASP A 465 -6.61 -10.28 -8.95
N PHE A 466 -6.52 -10.45 -7.63
CA PHE A 466 -7.51 -10.01 -6.65
C PHE A 466 -8.98 -10.40 -6.97
N SER A 467 -9.20 -11.43 -7.80
CA SER A 467 -10.50 -11.74 -8.45
C SER A 467 -11.58 -12.38 -7.56
N THR A 468 -11.34 -12.50 -6.25
CA THR A 468 -12.20 -13.25 -5.30
C THR A 468 -12.40 -12.52 -3.97
N CYS A 469 -12.34 -11.19 -3.98
CA CYS A 469 -12.53 -10.34 -2.82
C CYS A 469 -13.98 -10.50 -2.32
N VAL A 470 -14.17 -11.23 -1.21
CA VAL A 470 -15.48 -11.48 -0.60
C VAL A 470 -15.96 -10.20 0.08
N PRO A 471 -17.02 -9.54 -0.39
CA PRO A 471 -17.53 -8.35 0.26
C PRO A 471 -17.80 -8.64 1.75
N ILE A 472 -17.38 -7.73 2.63
CA ILE A 472 -17.69 -7.86 4.05
C ILE A 472 -19.19 -7.81 4.25
N GLY A 473 -19.67 -8.77 5.03
CA GLY A 473 -21.08 -8.88 5.41
C GLY A 473 -21.47 -10.32 5.73
N ILE A 474 -20.82 -11.34 5.15
CA ILE A 474 -21.18 -12.75 5.34
C ILE A 474 -20.50 -13.35 6.59
N GLU A 475 -21.25 -13.57 7.66
CA GLU A 475 -20.75 -14.14 8.92
C GLU A 475 -21.31 -15.55 9.16
N PRO A 476 -20.50 -16.55 9.55
CA PRO A 476 -21.01 -17.80 10.08
C PRO A 476 -21.60 -17.58 11.49
N ILE A 477 -22.91 -17.76 11.64
CA ILE A 477 -23.62 -17.41 12.89
C ILE A 477 -23.89 -18.61 13.81
N SER A 478 -23.45 -19.81 13.43
CA SER A 478 -23.64 -21.03 14.22
C SER A 478 -22.57 -22.08 13.89
N THR A 479 -22.29 -22.93 14.88
CA THR A 479 -21.46 -24.14 14.73
C THR A 479 -22.28 -25.37 14.33
N GLU A 480 -23.62 -25.27 14.33
CA GLU A 480 -24.49 -26.33 13.84
C GLU A 480 -24.42 -26.43 12.32
N ILE A 481 -24.22 -27.65 11.82
CA ILE A 481 -24.16 -27.91 10.38
C ILE A 481 -25.56 -28.26 9.87
N PRO A 482 -26.16 -27.44 8.98
CA PRO A 482 -27.50 -27.69 8.45
C PRO A 482 -27.58 -28.99 7.64
N GLN A 483 -28.78 -29.57 7.60
CA GLN A 483 -29.06 -30.78 6.80
C GLN A 483 -29.60 -30.47 5.40
N LYS A 484 -30.05 -29.23 5.15
CA LYS A 484 -30.59 -28.79 3.85
C LYS A 484 -30.17 -27.37 3.51
N TYR A 485 -30.24 -27.04 2.22
CA TYR A 485 -30.22 -25.64 1.78
C TYR A 485 -31.49 -24.93 2.24
N GLU A 486 -31.35 -23.69 2.68
CA GLU A 486 -32.48 -22.86 3.09
C GLU A 486 -32.09 -21.40 3.02
N LEU A 487 -32.92 -20.59 2.35
CA LEU A 487 -32.86 -19.14 2.38
C LEU A 487 -33.95 -18.64 3.32
N LEU A 488 -33.58 -17.87 4.34
CA LEU A 488 -34.52 -17.35 5.33
C LEU A 488 -35.09 -16.00 4.88
N GLN A 489 -36.22 -15.62 5.49
CA GLN A 489 -36.79 -14.29 5.31
C GLN A 489 -35.82 -13.24 5.86
N ASN A 490 -35.53 -12.21 5.06
CA ASN A 490 -34.69 -11.10 5.50
C ASN A 490 -35.36 -10.37 6.68
N TYR A 491 -34.56 -9.86 7.61
CA TYR A 491 -35.06 -9.13 8.77
C TYR A 491 -34.22 -7.87 9.05
N PRO A 492 -34.85 -6.69 9.24
CA PRO A 492 -36.29 -6.45 9.13
C PRO A 492 -36.81 -6.59 7.67
N ASN A 493 -38.12 -6.79 7.50
CA ASN A 493 -38.82 -6.72 6.21
C ASN A 493 -40.28 -6.28 6.42
N PRO A 494 -40.69 -5.07 5.99
CA PRO A 494 -39.89 -4.07 5.26
C PRO A 494 -38.71 -3.50 6.07
N PHE A 495 -37.73 -2.89 5.39
CA PHE A 495 -36.51 -2.34 6.03
C PHE A 495 -36.06 -1.00 5.43
N ASN A 496 -35.24 -0.27 6.18
CA ASN A 496 -34.64 1.02 5.78
C ASN A 496 -33.32 1.29 6.55
N PRO A 497 -32.18 1.52 5.88
CA PRO A 497 -31.83 0.99 4.55
C PRO A 497 -31.17 -0.40 4.66
N VAL A 498 -30.94 -0.94 5.86
CA VAL A 498 -30.20 -2.20 6.07
C VAL A 498 -31.12 -3.35 6.49
N THR A 499 -30.89 -4.54 5.94
CA THR A 499 -31.52 -5.80 6.35
C THR A 499 -30.51 -6.93 6.43
N LYS A 500 -30.81 -7.95 7.23
CA LYS A 500 -29.99 -9.16 7.37
C LYS A 500 -30.62 -10.30 6.57
N ILE A 501 -29.83 -11.00 5.77
CA ILE A 501 -30.25 -12.16 4.99
C ILE A 501 -29.51 -13.39 5.50
N ARG A 502 -30.25 -14.38 6.00
CA ARG A 502 -29.68 -15.64 6.49
C ARG A 502 -29.90 -16.78 5.51
N PHE A 503 -28.93 -17.68 5.41
CA PHE A 503 -29.06 -18.89 4.61
C PHE A 503 -28.18 -20.05 5.11
N ASN A 504 -28.57 -21.26 4.74
CA ASN A 504 -27.98 -22.51 5.20
C ASN A 504 -27.30 -23.24 4.04
N ILE A 505 -26.10 -23.77 4.28
CA ILE A 505 -25.36 -24.66 3.38
C ILE A 505 -25.21 -26.03 4.05
N PRO A 506 -25.71 -27.12 3.46
CA PRO A 506 -25.79 -28.40 4.15
C PRO A 506 -24.48 -29.20 4.21
N ALA A 507 -24.42 -30.14 5.15
CA ALA A 507 -23.25 -30.99 5.43
C ALA A 507 -22.71 -31.80 4.25
N PHE A 508 -23.58 -32.19 3.31
CA PHE A 508 -23.23 -33.04 2.17
C PHE A 508 -22.58 -32.26 1.01
N VAL A 509 -22.40 -30.95 1.15
CA VAL A 509 -21.85 -30.08 0.10
C VAL A 509 -20.33 -30.15 0.10
N GLU A 510 -19.77 -30.71 -0.97
CA GLU A 510 -18.33 -30.74 -1.21
C GLU A 510 -17.82 -29.36 -1.62
N THR A 511 -16.86 -28.81 -0.87
CA THR A 511 -16.36 -27.42 -0.96
C THR A 511 -15.52 -27.14 -2.21
N THR A 512 -15.21 -28.16 -3.01
CA THR A 512 -14.29 -28.09 -4.15
C THR A 512 -15.00 -27.85 -5.49
N ARG A 513 -16.35 -27.82 -5.55
CA ARG A 513 -17.10 -27.86 -6.83
C ARG A 513 -18.39 -27.05 -6.92
N ARG A 514 -18.75 -26.21 -5.95
CA ARG A 514 -20.10 -25.61 -5.90
C ARG A 514 -20.10 -24.15 -5.50
N VAL A 515 -20.17 -23.28 -6.51
CA VAL A 515 -20.39 -21.85 -6.33
C VAL A 515 -21.81 -21.64 -5.79
N VAL A 516 -21.89 -21.02 -4.62
CA VAL A 516 -23.11 -20.51 -4.01
C VAL A 516 -23.24 -19.05 -4.40
N SER A 517 -24.36 -18.68 -5.01
CA SER A 517 -24.66 -17.30 -5.35
C SER A 517 -25.88 -16.80 -4.57
N LEU A 518 -25.77 -15.62 -3.98
CA LEU A 518 -26.91 -14.87 -3.43
C LEU A 518 -27.04 -13.58 -4.22
N ARG A 519 -28.14 -13.44 -4.95
CA ARG A 519 -28.34 -12.34 -5.91
C ARG A 519 -29.64 -11.61 -5.63
N ILE A 520 -29.69 -10.32 -5.92
CA ILE A 520 -30.86 -9.46 -5.75
C ILE A 520 -31.37 -9.01 -7.12
N TYR A 521 -32.69 -8.99 -7.28
CA TYR A 521 -33.41 -8.67 -8.49
C TYR A 521 -34.52 -7.64 -8.22
N ASP A 522 -34.80 -6.79 -9.20
CA ASP A 522 -35.99 -5.93 -9.20
C ASP A 522 -37.25 -6.69 -9.64
N VAL A 523 -38.39 -5.99 -9.70
CA VAL A 523 -39.69 -6.57 -10.12
C VAL A 523 -39.73 -7.03 -11.57
N LEU A 524 -38.81 -6.57 -12.41
CA LEU A 524 -38.69 -6.98 -13.81
C LEU A 524 -37.75 -8.18 -13.97
N GLY A 525 -37.15 -8.65 -12.87
CA GLY A 525 -36.17 -9.75 -12.87
C GLY A 525 -34.77 -9.30 -13.27
N LYS A 526 -34.50 -7.99 -13.34
CA LYS A 526 -33.15 -7.47 -13.59
C LYS A 526 -32.33 -7.63 -12.31
N GLU A 527 -31.14 -8.23 -12.44
CA GLU A 527 -30.17 -8.29 -11.35
C GLU A 527 -29.69 -6.89 -10.99
N ILE A 528 -29.76 -6.55 -9.70
CA ILE A 528 -29.34 -5.24 -9.17
C ILE A 528 -28.18 -5.34 -8.18
N ALA A 529 -27.94 -6.51 -7.58
CA ALA A 529 -26.78 -6.76 -6.73
C ALA A 529 -26.42 -8.25 -6.66
N VAL A 530 -25.14 -8.55 -6.47
CA VAL A 530 -24.63 -9.88 -6.12
C VAL A 530 -24.02 -9.79 -4.74
N LEU A 531 -24.62 -10.45 -3.76
CA LEU A 531 -24.19 -10.43 -2.36
C LEU A 531 -23.16 -11.53 -2.06
N VAL A 532 -23.35 -12.71 -2.66
CA VAL A 532 -22.45 -13.87 -2.53
C VAL A 532 -22.26 -14.47 -3.91
N ASN A 533 -21.05 -14.92 -4.27
CA ASN A 533 -20.79 -15.70 -5.48
C ASN A 533 -19.51 -16.54 -5.36
N GLU A 534 -19.49 -17.51 -4.43
CA GLU A 534 -18.26 -18.23 -4.05
C GLU A 534 -18.53 -19.65 -3.51
N ASN A 535 -17.46 -20.43 -3.26
CA ASN A 535 -17.57 -21.75 -2.65
C ASN A 535 -17.65 -21.64 -1.11
N LEU A 536 -18.84 -21.83 -0.53
CA LEU A 536 -19.03 -21.81 0.92
C LEU A 536 -18.92 -23.21 1.54
N LYS A 537 -18.38 -23.28 2.77
CA LYS A 537 -18.39 -24.50 3.59
C LYS A 537 -19.81 -24.81 4.08
N PRO A 538 -20.09 -26.04 4.50
CA PRO A 538 -21.31 -26.31 5.26
C PRO A 538 -21.40 -25.41 6.50
N GLY A 539 -22.55 -24.76 6.71
CA GLY A 539 -22.73 -23.80 7.79
C GLY A 539 -23.97 -22.91 7.63
N ILE A 540 -24.24 -22.10 8.65
CA ILE A 540 -25.29 -21.08 8.67
C ILE A 540 -24.64 -19.72 8.49
N TYR A 541 -25.06 -18.98 7.48
CA TYR A 541 -24.50 -17.69 7.11
C TYR A 541 -25.52 -16.56 7.27
N GLU A 542 -25.04 -15.37 7.60
CA GLU A 542 -25.81 -14.13 7.62
C GLU A 542 -25.07 -13.07 6.81
N ILE A 543 -25.77 -12.34 5.94
CA ILE A 543 -25.22 -11.16 5.25
C ILE A 543 -26.05 -9.90 5.47
N ASP A 544 -25.37 -8.79 5.74
CA ASP A 544 -25.98 -7.46 5.74
C ASP A 544 -26.10 -6.94 4.31
N TRP A 545 -27.31 -6.54 3.92
CA TRP A 545 -27.55 -5.81 2.70
C TRP A 545 -27.99 -4.38 3.02
N ASN A 546 -27.16 -3.41 2.63
CA ASN A 546 -27.50 -2.00 2.67
C ASN A 546 -28.09 -1.57 1.31
N ALA A 547 -29.35 -1.12 1.32
CA ALA A 547 -30.12 -0.68 0.17
C ALA A 547 -30.30 0.85 0.14
N GLU A 548 -29.38 1.61 0.72
CA GLU A 548 -29.44 3.08 0.83
C GLU A 548 -29.62 3.78 -0.54
N ASP A 549 -28.92 3.27 -1.56
CA ASP A 549 -28.97 3.78 -2.93
C ASP A 549 -30.08 3.15 -3.80
N ILE A 550 -30.91 2.29 -3.22
CA ILE A 550 -31.98 1.57 -3.93
C ILE A 550 -33.33 2.25 -3.66
N PRO A 551 -34.16 2.53 -4.69
CA PRO A 551 -35.48 3.13 -4.49
C PRO A 551 -36.39 2.27 -3.61
N SER A 552 -37.28 2.90 -2.84
CA SER A 552 -38.35 2.19 -2.12
C SER A 552 -39.15 1.32 -3.10
N GLY A 553 -39.40 0.08 -2.73
CA GLY A 553 -40.01 -0.87 -3.65
C GLY A 553 -39.90 -2.31 -3.21
N VAL A 554 -40.44 -3.19 -4.05
CA VAL A 554 -40.38 -4.63 -3.87
C VAL A 554 -39.18 -5.17 -4.64
N TYR A 555 -38.41 -6.02 -3.99
CA TYR A 555 -37.25 -6.70 -4.55
C TYR A 555 -37.30 -8.18 -4.25
N PHE A 556 -36.52 -8.95 -4.99
CA PHE A 556 -36.38 -10.38 -4.80
C PHE A 556 -34.92 -10.73 -4.57
N TYR A 557 -34.65 -11.67 -3.68
CA TYR A 557 -33.31 -12.21 -3.48
C TYR A 557 -33.35 -13.72 -3.62
N SER A 558 -32.36 -14.26 -4.33
CA SER A 558 -32.30 -15.68 -4.67
C SER A 558 -30.97 -16.29 -4.25
N LEU A 559 -31.05 -17.38 -3.49
CA LEU A 559 -29.93 -18.27 -3.21
C LEU A 559 -29.91 -19.35 -4.30
N ILE A 560 -28.83 -19.40 -5.06
CA ILE A 560 -28.66 -20.22 -6.25
C ILE A 560 -27.40 -21.05 -6.07
N THR A 561 -27.53 -22.35 -6.28
CA THR A 561 -26.44 -23.32 -6.42
C THR A 561 -26.76 -24.22 -7.61
N ASN A 562 -25.84 -25.13 -7.96
CA ASN A 562 -26.08 -26.10 -9.04
C ASN A 562 -27.31 -26.99 -8.81
N GLU A 563 -27.74 -27.22 -7.57
CA GLU A 563 -28.80 -28.16 -7.20
C GLU A 563 -29.98 -27.51 -6.48
N PHE A 564 -29.87 -26.24 -6.12
CA PHE A 564 -30.85 -25.55 -5.31
C PHE A 564 -31.06 -24.13 -5.81
N THR A 565 -32.31 -23.71 -5.94
CA THR A 565 -32.66 -22.32 -6.14
C THR A 565 -33.86 -21.99 -5.27
N GLN A 566 -33.73 -20.98 -4.43
CA GLN A 566 -34.83 -20.45 -3.63
C GLN A 566 -34.81 -18.93 -3.68
N THR A 567 -35.98 -18.36 -3.96
CA THR A 567 -36.17 -16.91 -4.04
C THR A 567 -37.14 -16.45 -2.96
N LYS A 568 -36.85 -15.30 -2.36
CA LYS A 568 -37.73 -14.63 -1.40
C LYS A 568 -37.90 -13.16 -1.76
N LYS A 569 -39.00 -12.58 -1.27
CA LYS A 569 -39.40 -11.19 -1.50
C LYS A 569 -38.98 -10.32 -0.32
N MET A 570 -38.50 -9.12 -0.60
CA MET A 570 -38.22 -8.09 0.40
C MET A 570 -38.78 -6.73 -0.04
N VAL A 571 -38.97 -5.83 0.92
CA VAL A 571 -39.55 -4.51 0.71
C VAL A 571 -38.62 -3.46 1.31
N VAL A 572 -38.07 -2.60 0.46
CA VAL A 572 -37.26 -1.43 0.85
C VAL A 572 -38.21 -0.26 1.10
N LEU A 573 -38.04 0.41 2.24
CA LEU A 573 -38.68 1.68 2.56
C LEU A 573 -37.59 2.75 2.67
N LYS A 574 -37.93 3.99 2.29
CA LYS A 574 -37.14 5.18 2.59
C LYS A 574 -37.91 6.04 3.58
#